data_AF-A0A7X7FAU0-F1
#
_entry.id   AF-A0A7X7FAU0-F1
#
_cell.length_a   1.000
_cell.length_b   1.000
_cell.length_c   1.000
_cell.angle_alpha   90.00
_cell.angle_beta   90.00
_cell.angle_gamma   90.00
#
_symmetry.space_group_name_H-M   'P 1'
#
loop_
_entity.id
_entity.type
_entity.pdbx_description
1 polymer ?
#
loop_
_entity_poly.entity_id
_entity_poly.type
_entity_poly.pdbx_seq_one_letter_code
_entity_poly.pdbx_strand_id
1 'polypeptide(L)'
;MPEDARAFSTPKPTGLIERILRIATGPDDIVLDFFAGSGTTAHAVMKMNAEASADAPDKNPCRDVCARRVRRVIEGFGDSPALGGDFAYLRCRRIAPGRLLDIEHEQVWTALQMIHRDALAPFEPDGFSWAGDGDSALAYVPRFSAAILPALRKAVADCAAVVLYSWQPETLRQHIRAAHVQHEAIPESLARRFGMKGVCA
;
A
#
# COMPACT_ATOMS: atom_id res chain seq x y z
N MET A 1 -8.97 -34.23 -21.04
CA MET A 1 -10.22 -33.45 -21.10
C MET A 1 -9.93 -32.12 -21.80
N PRO A 2 -10.58 -31.79 -22.93
CA PRO A 2 -10.35 -30.55 -23.65
C PRO A 2 -11.41 -29.50 -23.27
N GLU A 3 -11.09 -28.58 -22.36
CA GLU A 3 -11.93 -27.39 -22.04
C GLU A 3 -11.10 -26.12 -21.72
N ASP A 4 -9.85 -26.00 -22.15
CA ASP A 4 -8.99 -24.85 -21.78
C ASP A 4 -8.97 -23.69 -22.80
N ALA A 5 -9.75 -23.74 -23.88
CA ALA A 5 -9.58 -22.82 -25.01
C ALA A 5 -10.27 -21.44 -24.88
N ARG A 6 -11.00 -21.14 -23.79
CA ARG A 6 -11.68 -19.83 -23.61
C ARG A 6 -11.70 -19.34 -22.17
N ALA A 7 -10.56 -19.36 -21.47
CA ALA A 7 -10.47 -18.76 -20.13
C ALA A 7 -10.83 -17.25 -20.12
N PHE A 8 -10.69 -16.54 -21.26
CA PHE A 8 -11.15 -15.16 -21.44
C PHE A 8 -11.63 -14.91 -22.88
N SER A 9 -12.73 -14.20 -23.04
CA SER A 9 -13.34 -13.91 -24.35
C SER A 9 -12.64 -12.76 -25.11
N THR A 10 -11.95 -11.86 -24.41
CA THR A 10 -11.30 -10.67 -25.01
C THR A 10 -9.97 -10.33 -24.32
N PRO A 11 -8.92 -11.16 -24.44
CA PRO A 11 -7.60 -10.83 -23.92
C PRO A 11 -7.00 -9.63 -24.66
N LYS A 12 -6.15 -8.83 -23.99
CA LYS A 12 -5.42 -7.75 -24.66
C LYS A 12 -4.47 -8.32 -25.72
N PRO A 13 -4.39 -7.73 -26.93
CA PRO A 13 -3.45 -8.20 -27.95
C PRO A 13 -1.99 -7.97 -27.51
N THR A 14 -1.18 -9.03 -27.50
CA THR A 14 0.23 -8.98 -27.04
C THR A 14 1.09 -8.04 -27.88
N GLY A 15 0.93 -8.05 -29.21
CA GLY A 15 1.68 -7.16 -30.11
C GLY A 15 1.39 -5.68 -29.89
N LEU A 16 0.19 -5.33 -29.41
CA LEU A 16 -0.13 -3.95 -29.02
C LEU A 16 0.65 -3.54 -27.76
N ILE A 17 0.66 -4.39 -26.73
CA ILE A 17 1.41 -4.14 -25.50
C ILE A 17 2.92 -4.05 -25.77
N GLU A 18 3.46 -4.96 -26.57
CA GLU A 18 4.89 -4.94 -26.95
C GLU A 18 5.28 -3.66 -27.70
N ARG A 19 4.41 -3.16 -28.59
CA ARG A 19 4.63 -1.88 -29.27
C ARG A 19 4.61 -0.70 -28.29
N ILE A 20 3.70 -0.71 -27.32
CA ILE A 20 3.65 0.34 -26.28
C ILE A 20 4.94 0.34 -25.46
N LEU A 21 5.39 -0.83 -24.97
CA LEU A 21 6.61 -0.94 -24.17
C LEU A 21 7.85 -0.49 -24.94
N ARG A 22 7.99 -0.88 -26.21
CA ARG A 22 9.11 -0.42 -27.06
C ARG A 22 9.21 1.09 -27.23
N ILE A 23 8.08 1.80 -27.17
CA ILE A 23 8.05 3.26 -27.37
C ILE A 23 8.13 4.00 -26.03
N ALA A 24 7.60 3.42 -24.95
CA ALA A 24 7.38 4.10 -23.68
C ALA A 24 8.37 3.72 -22.57
N THR A 25 9.20 2.70 -22.74
CA THR A 25 10.11 2.19 -21.69
C THR A 25 11.53 1.96 -22.19
N GLY A 26 12.51 2.14 -21.30
CA GLY A 26 13.90 1.74 -21.47
C GLY A 26 14.28 0.54 -20.58
N PRO A 27 15.56 0.11 -20.62
CA PRO A 27 16.09 -0.84 -19.65
C PRO A 27 15.88 -0.35 -18.22
N ASP A 28 15.56 -1.26 -17.30
CA ASP A 28 15.35 -1.02 -15.86
C ASP A 28 14.10 -0.21 -15.45
N ASP A 29 13.24 0.18 -16.41
CA ASP A 29 11.97 0.83 -16.09
C ASP A 29 10.95 -0.13 -15.45
N ILE A 30 10.19 0.37 -14.47
CA ILE A 30 9.11 -0.38 -13.82
C ILE A 30 7.81 -0.21 -14.59
N VAL A 31 7.23 -1.33 -15.03
CA VAL A 31 5.92 -1.38 -15.69
C VAL A 31 4.85 -1.82 -14.70
N LEU A 32 3.82 -0.99 -14.49
CA LEU A 32 2.70 -1.26 -13.59
C LEU A 32 1.37 -1.38 -14.35
N ASP A 33 0.69 -2.51 -14.19
CA ASP A 33 -0.71 -2.70 -14.62
C ASP A 33 -1.61 -2.93 -13.39
N PHE A 34 -2.16 -1.85 -12.83
CA PHE A 34 -3.09 -1.89 -11.69
C PHE A 34 -4.48 -2.37 -12.07
N PHE A 35 -4.72 -2.52 -13.37
CA PHE A 35 -5.95 -3.04 -13.90
C PHE A 35 -5.83 -4.46 -14.39
N ALA A 36 -4.76 -5.20 -14.14
CA ALA A 36 -4.41 -6.47 -14.78
C ALA A 36 -5.34 -7.70 -14.67
N GLY A 37 -6.62 -7.60 -14.33
CA GLY A 37 -7.69 -8.64 -14.36
C GLY A 37 -7.32 -9.97 -15.04
N SER A 38 -7.54 -10.11 -16.34
CA SER A 38 -6.44 -10.57 -17.21
C SER A 38 -5.34 -9.50 -17.52
N GLY A 39 -5.55 -8.16 -17.51
CA GLY A 39 -6.85 -7.48 -17.49
C GLY A 39 -7.06 -5.99 -17.32
N THR A 40 -8.31 -5.71 -16.90
CA THR A 40 -8.94 -4.39 -16.94
C THR A 40 -10.05 -4.22 -15.85
N THR A 41 -9.78 -3.74 -14.61
CA THR A 41 -10.30 -4.46 -13.39
C THR A 41 -11.09 -3.77 -12.25
N ALA A 42 -11.19 -2.45 -12.06
CA ALA A 42 -11.73 -1.93 -10.77
C ALA A 42 -13.16 -2.38 -10.38
N HIS A 43 -14.10 -2.47 -11.32
CA HIS A 43 -15.48 -2.88 -10.99
C HIS A 43 -15.61 -4.40 -10.83
N ALA A 44 -14.81 -5.20 -11.55
CA ALA A 44 -14.78 -6.66 -11.43
C ALA A 44 -14.06 -7.12 -10.15
N VAL A 45 -12.97 -6.46 -9.75
CA VAL A 45 -12.22 -6.82 -8.53
C VAL A 45 -12.97 -6.49 -7.24
N MET A 46 -13.77 -5.43 -7.19
CA MET A 46 -14.58 -5.17 -6.00
C MET A 46 -15.73 -6.18 -5.83
N LYS A 47 -16.37 -6.63 -6.92
CA LYS A 47 -17.41 -7.66 -6.88
C LYS A 47 -16.83 -9.06 -6.66
N MET A 48 -15.65 -9.37 -7.23
CA MET A 48 -14.99 -10.67 -7.11
C MET A 48 -14.20 -10.85 -5.79
N ASN A 49 -13.67 -9.78 -5.19
CA ASN A 49 -13.13 -9.84 -3.82
C ASN A 49 -14.25 -10.08 -2.78
N ALA A 50 -15.51 -9.81 -3.12
CA ALA A 50 -16.65 -10.22 -2.30
C ALA A 50 -17.06 -11.69 -2.56
N GLU A 51 -16.78 -12.24 -3.75
CA GLU A 51 -17.02 -13.65 -4.11
C GLU A 51 -15.93 -14.60 -3.56
N ALA A 52 -14.72 -14.11 -3.29
CA ALA A 52 -13.78 -14.74 -2.35
C ALA A 52 -14.26 -14.55 -0.90
N SER A 53 -15.46 -15.03 -0.61
CA SER A 53 -16.01 -15.08 0.74
C SER A 53 -15.31 -16.17 1.57
N ALA A 54 -15.47 -16.12 2.88
CA ALA A 54 -14.98 -17.15 3.80
C ALA A 54 -15.49 -18.56 3.47
N ASP A 55 -16.52 -18.67 2.63
CA ASP A 55 -17.19 -19.91 2.25
C ASP A 55 -16.63 -20.59 0.99
N ALA A 56 -15.74 -19.92 0.21
CA ALA A 56 -15.10 -20.53 -0.96
C ALA A 56 -13.66 -20.01 -1.22
N PRO A 57 -12.73 -20.22 -0.27
CA PRO A 57 -11.34 -19.73 -0.36
C PRO A 57 -10.53 -20.30 -1.54
N ASP A 58 -11.02 -21.35 -2.19
CA ASP A 58 -10.29 -22.11 -3.20
C ASP A 58 -10.44 -21.58 -4.63
N LYS A 59 -11.34 -20.62 -4.90
CA LYS A 59 -11.50 -20.02 -6.23
C LYS A 59 -10.89 -18.62 -6.27
N ASN A 60 -9.68 -18.51 -6.81
CA ASN A 60 -8.96 -17.25 -6.91
C ASN A 60 -8.37 -17.09 -8.32
N PRO A 61 -9.06 -16.41 -9.25
CA PRO A 61 -8.58 -16.24 -10.63
C PRO A 61 -7.20 -15.59 -10.75
N CYS A 62 -6.83 -14.71 -9.81
CA CYS A 62 -5.49 -14.10 -9.78
C CYS A 62 -4.41 -15.16 -9.51
N ARG A 63 -4.68 -16.12 -8.61
CA ARG A 63 -3.78 -17.25 -8.31
C ARG A 63 -3.87 -18.35 -9.37
N ASP A 64 -5.08 -18.73 -9.75
CA ASP A 64 -5.39 -19.94 -10.51
C ASP A 64 -5.27 -19.74 -12.02
N VAL A 65 -5.30 -18.48 -12.50
CA VAL A 65 -5.18 -18.16 -13.93
C VAL A 65 -4.01 -17.22 -14.18
N CYS A 66 -4.02 -16.03 -13.59
CA CYS A 66 -3.01 -15.00 -13.89
C CYS A 66 -1.61 -15.44 -13.44
N ALA A 67 -1.43 -15.80 -12.17
CA ALA A 67 -0.13 -16.25 -11.65
C ALA A 67 0.37 -17.54 -12.33
N ARG A 68 -0.51 -18.49 -12.65
CA ARG A 68 -0.12 -19.71 -13.39
C ARG A 68 0.35 -19.39 -14.81
N ARG A 69 -0.29 -18.43 -15.50
CA ARG A 69 0.14 -17.99 -16.82
C ARG A 69 1.51 -17.32 -16.76
N VAL A 70 1.78 -16.46 -15.77
CA VAL A 70 3.11 -15.84 -15.60
C VAL A 70 4.18 -16.88 -15.34
N ARG A 71 3.94 -17.84 -14.44
CA ARG A 71 4.90 -18.93 -14.18
C ARG A 71 5.22 -19.75 -15.43
N ARG A 72 4.21 -20.10 -16.23
CA ARG A 72 4.42 -20.82 -17.51
C ARG A 72 5.26 -20.04 -18.52
N VAL A 73 5.20 -18.71 -18.49
CA VAL A 73 6.04 -17.86 -19.37
C VAL A 73 7.48 -17.85 -18.87
N ILE A 74 7.69 -17.77 -17.55
CA ILE A 74 9.01 -17.82 -16.92
C ILE A 74 9.69 -19.18 -17.14
N GLU A 75 8.98 -20.27 -16.87
CA GLU A 75 9.51 -21.65 -16.86
C GLU A 75 9.46 -22.34 -18.24
N GLY A 76 8.70 -21.80 -19.18
CA GLY A 76 8.40 -22.45 -20.46
C GLY A 76 7.18 -23.38 -20.36
N PHE A 77 6.54 -23.66 -21.51
CA PHE A 77 5.36 -24.52 -21.58
C PHE A 77 5.17 -25.14 -22.96
N GLY A 78 5.03 -26.47 -23.01
CA GLY A 78 4.96 -27.20 -24.28
C GLY A 78 6.23 -26.98 -25.09
N ASP A 79 6.07 -26.55 -26.35
CA ASP A 79 7.20 -26.21 -27.24
C ASP A 79 7.72 -24.77 -27.03
N SER A 80 7.12 -24.00 -26.12
CA SER A 80 7.55 -22.64 -25.83
C SER A 80 8.72 -22.65 -24.83
N PRO A 81 9.89 -22.10 -25.18
CA PRO A 81 11.04 -22.06 -24.28
C PRO A 81 10.78 -21.12 -23.10
N ALA A 82 11.50 -21.36 -22.01
CA ALA A 82 11.53 -20.51 -20.82
C ALA A 82 12.08 -19.12 -21.16
N LEU A 83 11.42 -18.06 -20.65
CA LEU A 83 11.93 -16.69 -20.75
C LEU A 83 12.74 -16.24 -19.52
N GLY A 84 12.68 -17.01 -18.42
CA GLY A 84 13.36 -16.67 -17.17
C GLY A 84 12.69 -15.52 -16.39
N GLY A 85 13.30 -15.14 -15.25
CA GLY A 85 12.80 -14.12 -14.34
C GLY A 85 12.15 -14.68 -13.07
N ASP A 86 11.73 -13.78 -12.18
CA ASP A 86 11.13 -14.11 -10.89
C ASP A 86 9.68 -13.61 -10.80
N PHE A 87 8.88 -14.27 -9.97
CA PHE A 87 7.48 -13.90 -9.75
C PHE A 87 7.08 -14.05 -8.29
N ALA A 88 6.53 -12.97 -7.73
CA ALA A 88 5.92 -12.95 -6.40
C ALA A 88 4.40 -12.74 -6.51
N TYR A 89 3.62 -13.55 -5.79
CA TYR A 89 2.18 -13.36 -5.66
C TYR A 89 1.86 -12.82 -4.26
N LEU A 90 1.29 -11.61 -4.21
CA LEU A 90 0.90 -10.94 -2.98
C LEU A 90 -0.62 -10.85 -2.86
N ARG A 91 -1.13 -10.86 -1.62
CA ARG A 91 -2.54 -10.66 -1.32
C ARG A 91 -2.71 -9.57 -0.28
N CYS A 92 -3.73 -8.74 -0.44
CA CYS A 92 -4.15 -7.84 0.62
C CYS A 92 -4.74 -8.65 1.77
N ARG A 93 -4.33 -8.33 3.00
CA ARG A 93 -4.96 -8.83 4.22
C ARG A 93 -5.89 -7.75 4.74
N ARG A 94 -7.18 -8.05 4.88
CA ARG A 94 -8.11 -7.12 5.53
C ARG A 94 -7.78 -7.02 7.02
N ILE A 95 -7.60 -5.81 7.51
CA ILE A 95 -7.47 -5.53 8.95
C ILE A 95 -8.88 -5.26 9.48
N ALA A 96 -9.30 -6.04 10.49
CA ALA A 96 -10.59 -5.85 11.12
C ALA A 96 -10.56 -4.59 12.00
N PRO A 97 -11.67 -3.83 12.09
CA PRO A 97 -11.80 -2.65 12.95
C PRO A 97 -11.27 -2.85 14.39
N GLY A 98 -11.60 -3.97 15.03
CA GLY A 98 -11.16 -4.26 16.40
C GLY A 98 -9.66 -4.58 16.55
N ARG A 99 -8.94 -4.79 15.44
CA ARG A 99 -7.48 -5.02 15.42
C ARG A 99 -6.69 -3.80 14.94
N LEU A 100 -7.33 -2.63 14.90
CA LEU A 100 -6.63 -1.39 14.54
C LEU A 100 -5.56 -1.02 15.58
N LEU A 101 -5.66 -1.53 16.82
CA LEU A 101 -4.64 -1.38 17.85
C LEU A 101 -3.43 -2.30 17.62
N ASP A 102 -3.63 -3.40 16.88
CA ASP A 102 -2.58 -4.40 16.56
C ASP A 102 -1.91 -4.11 15.21
N ILE A 103 -2.07 -2.90 14.68
CA ILE A 103 -1.48 -2.50 13.41
C ILE A 103 0.01 -2.23 13.60
N GLU A 104 0.83 -2.80 12.71
CA GLU A 104 2.28 -2.59 12.75
C GLU A 104 2.61 -1.12 12.47
N HIS A 105 3.64 -0.59 13.14
CA HIS A 105 4.01 0.83 12.99
C HIS A 105 4.34 1.22 11.55
N GLU A 106 4.94 0.31 10.77
CA GLU A 106 5.21 0.51 9.34
C GLU A 106 3.92 0.63 8.51
N GLN A 107 2.89 -0.15 8.85
CA GLN A 107 1.57 -0.08 8.20
C GLN A 107 0.86 1.22 8.55
N VAL A 108 0.99 1.69 9.79
CA VAL A 108 0.52 3.02 10.20
C VAL A 108 1.21 4.10 9.39
N TRP A 109 2.54 4.06 9.30
CA TRP A 109 3.32 5.06 8.58
C TRP A 109 2.93 5.13 7.11
N THR A 110 2.81 3.97 6.46
CA THR A 110 2.35 3.88 5.07
C THR A 110 0.95 4.47 4.89
N ALA A 111 0.01 4.13 5.78
CA ALA A 111 -1.36 4.64 5.71
C ALA A 111 -1.42 6.16 5.89
N LEU A 112 -0.66 6.72 6.84
CA LEU A 112 -0.60 8.17 7.05
C LEU A 112 -0.04 8.90 5.84
N GLN A 113 1.03 8.37 5.23
CA GLN A 113 1.59 8.96 4.02
C GLN A 113 0.58 8.93 2.87
N MET A 114 -0.12 7.83 2.64
CA MET A 114 -1.19 7.77 1.62
C MET A 114 -2.34 8.75 1.87
N ILE A 115 -2.58 9.18 3.12
CA ILE A 115 -3.63 10.15 3.46
C ILE A 115 -3.17 11.58 3.16
N HIS A 116 -1.87 11.88 3.35
CA HIS A 116 -1.35 13.24 3.40
C HIS A 116 -0.35 13.58 2.29
N ARG A 117 0.22 12.59 1.61
CA ARG A 117 1.37 12.72 0.71
C ARG A 117 1.17 11.91 -0.56
N ASP A 118 1.78 12.37 -1.64
CA ASP A 118 1.81 11.67 -2.93
C ASP A 118 3.01 10.72 -3.07
N ALA A 119 3.95 10.78 -2.13
CA ALA A 119 5.17 9.96 -2.10
C ALA A 119 5.30 9.21 -0.78
N LEU A 120 5.95 8.04 -0.83
CA LEU A 120 6.22 7.20 0.32
C LEU A 120 7.70 7.24 0.69
N ALA A 121 7.98 7.48 1.97
CA ALA A 121 9.26 7.36 2.62
C ALA A 121 9.28 6.09 3.51
N PRO A 122 10.46 5.47 3.71
CA PRO A 122 10.62 4.34 4.62
C PRO A 122 10.17 4.66 6.05
N PHE A 123 9.80 3.62 6.80
CA PHE A 123 9.51 3.73 8.22
C PHE A 123 10.82 3.72 9.03
N GLU A 124 10.92 4.63 10.00
CA GLU A 124 12.06 4.73 10.92
C GLU A 124 11.69 4.13 12.29
N PRO A 125 12.19 2.93 12.63
CA PRO A 125 11.81 2.23 13.87
C PRO A 125 12.40 2.88 15.12
N ASP A 126 13.61 3.44 15.03
CA ASP A 126 14.39 3.95 16.15
C ASP A 126 14.28 5.47 16.32
N GLY A 127 13.04 5.98 16.34
CA GLY A 127 12.79 7.38 16.64
C GLY A 127 11.44 7.88 16.14
N PHE A 128 11.48 8.71 15.11
CA PHE A 128 10.30 9.23 14.44
C PHE A 128 10.49 9.20 12.93
N SER A 129 9.40 8.93 12.21
CA SER A 129 9.37 9.01 10.76
C SER A 129 8.92 10.41 10.33
N TRP A 130 9.48 10.90 9.23
CA TRP A 130 9.21 12.23 8.68
C TRP A 130 9.03 12.15 7.16
N ALA A 131 7.98 12.78 6.64
CA ALA A 131 7.74 12.91 5.22
C ALA A 131 7.20 14.31 4.95
N GLY A 132 7.96 15.14 4.24
CA GLY A 132 7.65 16.55 4.14
C GLY A 132 8.70 17.33 3.40
N ASP A 133 8.35 18.58 3.15
CA ASP A 133 9.21 19.64 2.67
C ASP A 133 9.13 20.83 3.65
N GLY A 134 9.71 21.97 3.28
CA GLY A 134 9.67 23.17 4.11
C GLY A 134 8.28 23.76 4.29
N ASP A 135 7.32 23.45 3.41
CA ASP A 135 5.97 24.02 3.45
C ASP A 135 5.02 23.15 4.28
N SER A 136 5.12 21.83 4.14
CA SER A 136 4.27 20.89 4.87
C SER A 136 4.97 19.57 5.17
N ALA A 137 4.75 19.06 6.38
CA ALA A 137 5.28 17.77 6.79
C ALA A 137 4.32 16.93 7.61
N LEU A 138 4.48 15.63 7.45
CA LEU A 138 3.89 14.58 8.25
C LEU A 138 4.99 13.98 9.13
N ALA A 139 4.73 13.90 10.43
CA ALA A 139 5.62 13.26 11.39
C ALA A 139 4.88 12.16 12.14
N TYR A 140 5.53 11.03 12.35
CA TYR A 140 4.99 9.91 13.13
C TYR A 140 5.96 9.46 14.20
N VAL A 141 5.49 9.46 15.44
CA VAL A 141 6.25 9.03 16.63
C VAL A 141 5.61 7.75 17.18
N PRO A 142 6.15 6.56 16.86
CA PRO A 142 5.61 5.28 17.32
C PRO A 142 5.73 5.13 18.84
N ARG A 143 6.84 5.58 19.42
CA ARG A 143 7.09 5.58 20.87
C ARG A 143 7.79 6.87 21.28
N PHE A 144 7.29 7.52 22.32
CA PHE A 144 7.93 8.70 22.87
C PHE A 144 9.25 8.35 23.57
N SER A 145 10.27 9.17 23.35
CA SER A 145 11.52 9.17 24.11
C SER A 145 12.05 10.60 24.23
N ALA A 146 12.66 10.96 25.35
CA ALA A 146 13.30 12.26 25.49
C ALA A 146 14.45 12.46 24.48
N ALA A 147 15.08 11.37 24.03
CA ALA A 147 16.20 11.40 23.09
C ALA A 147 15.83 11.93 21.70
N ILE A 148 14.57 11.77 21.27
CA ILE A 148 14.13 12.24 19.94
C ILE A 148 13.79 13.73 19.90
N LEU A 149 13.60 14.37 21.07
CA LEU A 149 13.12 15.75 21.16
C LEU A 149 14.01 16.77 20.45
N PRO A 150 15.36 16.75 20.56
CA PRO A 150 16.19 17.73 19.88
C PRO A 150 16.04 17.68 18.36
N ALA A 151 16.05 16.47 17.79
CA ALA A 151 15.91 16.25 16.35
C ALA A 151 14.50 16.61 15.86
N LEU A 152 13.47 16.18 16.59
CA LEU A 152 12.08 16.45 16.24
C LEU A 152 11.75 17.96 16.30
N ARG A 153 12.24 18.67 17.33
CA ARG A 153 12.06 20.13 17.44
C ARG A 153 12.72 20.88 16.30
N LYS A 154 13.92 20.46 15.89
CA LYS A 154 14.61 21.05 14.76
C LYS A 154 13.81 20.86 13.48
N ALA A 155 13.42 19.63 13.16
CA ALA A 155 12.63 19.31 11.97
C ALA A 155 11.31 20.11 11.92
N VAL A 156 10.62 20.23 13.06
CA VAL A 156 9.38 21.02 13.19
C VAL A 156 9.60 22.52 13.00
N ALA A 157 10.73 23.07 13.46
CA ALA A 157 11.05 24.49 13.30
C ALA A 157 11.37 24.85 11.85
N ASP A 158 11.96 23.92 11.10
CA ASP A 158 12.35 24.08 9.70
C ASP A 158 11.18 23.89 8.72
N CYS A 159 9.94 23.72 9.21
CA CYS A 159 8.75 23.46 8.41
C CYS A 159 7.60 24.41 8.78
N ALA A 160 6.86 24.90 7.77
CA ALA A 160 5.79 25.87 7.96
C ALA A 160 4.51 25.28 8.55
N ALA A 161 4.21 24.00 8.30
CA ALA A 161 3.06 23.29 8.87
C ALA A 161 3.36 21.81 9.09
N VAL A 162 3.06 21.28 10.28
CA VAL A 162 3.35 19.88 10.61
C VAL A 162 2.13 19.19 11.21
N VAL A 163 1.79 18.01 10.69
CA VAL A 163 0.85 17.09 11.35
C VAL A 163 1.66 15.99 12.04
N LEU A 164 1.63 15.98 13.36
CA LEU A 164 2.37 15.07 14.22
C LEU A 164 1.44 14.01 14.81
N TYR A 165 1.66 12.76 14.40
CA TYR A 165 0.89 11.62 14.84
C TYR A 165 1.61 10.82 15.93
N SER A 166 0.85 10.38 16.94
CA SER A 166 1.36 9.45 17.96
C SER A 166 0.24 8.66 18.64
N TRP A 167 0.62 7.59 19.32
CA TRP A 167 -0.23 6.86 20.26
C TRP A 167 -0.43 7.63 21.58
N GLN A 168 0.47 8.59 21.89
CA GLN A 168 0.43 9.43 23.09
C GLN A 168 0.57 10.91 22.73
N PRO A 169 -0.42 11.51 22.04
CA PRO A 169 -0.31 12.88 21.53
C PRO A 169 -0.16 13.93 22.64
N GLU A 170 -0.78 13.73 23.81
CA GLU A 170 -0.65 14.69 24.93
C GLU A 170 0.79 14.82 25.42
N THR A 171 1.53 13.72 25.49
CA THR A 171 2.95 13.73 25.89
C THR A 171 3.78 14.57 24.92
N LEU A 172 3.51 14.46 23.62
CA LEU A 172 4.20 15.25 22.60
C LEU A 172 3.79 16.73 22.65
N ARG A 173 2.50 17.02 22.84
CA ARG A 173 2.00 18.41 22.99
C ARG A 173 2.67 19.14 24.14
N GLN A 174 2.96 18.46 25.25
CA GLN A 174 3.67 19.09 26.37
C GLN A 174 5.06 19.60 25.98
N HIS A 175 5.72 18.93 25.03
CA HIS A 175 7.10 19.22 24.60
C HIS A 175 7.22 20.01 23.29
N ILE A 176 6.17 19.99 22.43
CA ILE A 176 6.09 20.65 21.13
C ILE A 176 4.76 21.41 21.06
N ARG A 177 4.81 22.71 21.36
CA ARG A 177 3.65 23.60 21.49
C ARG A 177 3.51 24.62 20.36
N ALA A 178 4.26 24.43 19.28
CA ALA A 178 4.27 25.41 18.19
C ALA A 178 2.89 25.45 17.50
N ALA A 179 2.40 26.65 17.21
CA ALA A 179 1.04 26.86 16.72
C ALA A 179 0.79 26.22 15.33
N HIS A 180 1.86 26.03 14.56
CA HIS A 180 1.83 25.37 13.25
C HIS A 180 1.90 23.84 13.31
N VAL A 181 1.86 23.25 14.51
CA VAL A 181 1.89 21.80 14.72
C VAL A 181 0.53 21.31 15.17
N GLN A 182 -0.09 20.48 14.34
CA GLN A 182 -1.32 19.75 14.66
C GLN A 182 -0.98 18.38 15.22
N HIS A 183 -1.50 18.05 16.40
CA HIS A 183 -1.21 16.78 17.08
C HIS A 183 -2.40 15.82 17.00
N GLU A 184 -2.21 14.67 16.39
CA GLU A 184 -3.27 13.70 16.10
C GLU A 184 -3.03 12.34 16.77
N ALA A 185 -4.12 11.75 17.28
CA ALA A 185 -4.13 10.38 17.79
C ALA A 185 -4.27 9.39 16.63
N ILE A 186 -3.44 8.33 16.59
CA ILE A 186 -3.48 7.30 15.53
C ILE A 186 -4.84 6.60 15.45
N PRO A 187 -5.34 5.92 16.51
CA PRO A 187 -6.48 5.02 16.35
C PRO A 187 -7.74 5.75 15.91
N GLU A 188 -7.98 6.94 16.49
CA GLU A 188 -9.14 7.78 16.17
C GLU A 188 -9.06 8.36 14.77
N SER A 189 -7.87 8.83 14.35
CA SER A 189 -7.66 9.41 13.02
C SER A 189 -7.85 8.37 11.92
N LEU A 190 -7.25 7.19 12.09
CA LEU A 190 -7.38 6.09 11.14
C LEU A 190 -8.83 5.55 11.12
N ALA A 191 -9.44 5.32 12.28
CA ALA A 191 -10.83 4.85 12.35
C ALA A 191 -11.81 5.81 11.65
N ARG A 192 -11.66 7.13 11.87
CA ARG A 192 -12.48 8.16 11.21
C ARG A 192 -12.30 8.13 9.69
N ARG A 193 -11.06 8.04 9.21
CA ARG A 193 -10.73 8.06 7.78
C ARG A 193 -11.15 6.79 7.04
N PHE A 194 -11.09 5.64 7.70
CA PHE A 194 -11.56 4.36 7.13
C PHE A 194 -13.06 4.12 7.30
N GLY A 195 -13.83 5.13 7.72
CA GLY A 195 -15.30 5.03 7.82
C GLY A 195 -15.79 4.08 8.91
N MET A 196 -14.96 3.77 9.89
CA MET A 196 -15.33 2.94 11.03
C MET A 196 -16.15 3.80 12.00
N LYS A 197 -17.48 3.75 11.87
CA LYS A 197 -18.40 4.38 12.82
C LYS A 197 -18.26 3.71 14.19
N GLY A 198 -17.82 4.49 15.18
CA GLY A 198 -17.99 4.23 16.61
C GLY A 198 -17.55 2.85 17.07
N VAL A 199 -16.25 2.64 17.28
CA VAL A 199 -15.79 1.64 18.26
C VAL A 199 -15.51 2.38 19.57
N CYS A 200 -16.58 2.88 20.17
CA CYS A 200 -16.62 3.06 21.62
C CYS A 200 -17.26 1.79 22.16
N ALA A 201 -16.45 0.93 22.78
CA ALA A 201 -16.79 0.13 23.94
C ALA A 201 -15.47 -0.29 24.60
#